data_AF-A0A3D0C5T8-F1
#
_entry.id   AF-A0A3D0C5T8-F1
#
_cell.length_a   1.000
_cell.length_b   1.000
_cell.length_c   1.000
_cell.angle_alpha   90.00
_cell.angle_beta   90.00
_cell.angle_gamma   90.00
#
_symmetry.space_group_name_H-M   'P 1'
#
loop_
_entity.id
_entity.type
_entity.pdbx_description
1 polymer ?
#
loop_
_entity_poly.entity_id
_entity_poly.type
_entity_poly.pdbx_seq_one_letter_code
_entity_poly.pdbx_strand_id
1 'polypeptide(L)'
;MSKVSKKSLIATAMVGALALAGSNIAAADALTDLQKAEAKIFKQSAKSQAKVNSIYEQTQDLLAEYRNTVDEADVLRGYNDHVQRMVNDQKANVASLQKQIDSIDEFKQGVVPLMYKMIDTLETFIKLDVPMNIDRRNARVENLRTVMDDSNVTTSEQFRLVLEAYEIEAGYGTIFDAYQG
;
A
#
# COMPACT_ATOMS: atom_id res chain seq x y z
N MET A 1 103.41 59.79 -4.23
CA MET A 1 103.93 58.45 -4.56
C MET A 1 103.41 57.45 -3.54
N SER A 2 102.52 56.54 -3.94
CA SER A 2 102.40 55.23 -3.28
C SER A 2 102.16 54.21 -4.39
N LYS A 3 103.19 53.43 -4.70
CA LYS A 3 103.16 52.42 -5.76
C LYS A 3 102.39 51.22 -5.24
N VAL A 4 101.09 51.17 -5.52
CA VAL A 4 100.33 49.93 -5.33
C VAL A 4 100.83 48.93 -6.38
N SER A 5 101.41 47.82 -5.92
CA SER A 5 101.99 46.78 -6.78
C SER A 5 100.93 46.15 -7.69
N LYS A 6 101.25 45.97 -8.98
CA LYS A 6 100.34 45.35 -9.98
C LYS A 6 99.82 43.96 -9.54
N LYS A 7 100.55 43.25 -8.67
CA LYS A 7 100.12 41.97 -8.08
C LYS A 7 98.98 42.10 -7.07
N SER A 8 98.89 43.23 -6.35
CA SER A 8 97.79 43.51 -5.40
C SER A 8 96.49 43.84 -6.15
N LEU A 9 96.56 44.58 -7.26
CA LEU A 9 95.40 44.94 -8.09
C LEU A 9 94.73 43.71 -8.72
N ILE A 10 95.51 42.74 -9.17
CA ILE A 10 95.00 41.48 -9.75
C ILE A 10 94.35 40.61 -8.66
N ALA A 11 94.94 40.55 -7.46
CA ALA A 11 94.36 39.82 -6.34
C ALA A 11 93.00 40.41 -5.90
N THR A 12 92.88 41.74 -5.82
CA THR A 12 91.61 42.40 -5.46
C THR A 12 90.54 42.23 -6.53
N ALA A 13 90.92 42.25 -7.82
CA ALA A 13 90.00 41.99 -8.92
C ALA A 13 89.51 40.53 -8.95
N MET A 14 90.37 39.56 -8.63
CA MET A 14 89.99 38.16 -8.52
C MET A 14 89.07 37.89 -7.31
N VAL A 15 89.33 38.49 -6.16
CA VAL A 15 88.46 38.38 -4.98
C VAL A 15 87.11 39.04 -5.23
N GLY A 16 87.08 40.19 -5.91
CA GLY A 16 85.84 40.86 -6.34
C GLY A 16 85.02 40.02 -7.33
N ALA A 17 85.68 39.40 -8.31
CA ALA A 17 85.02 38.51 -9.28
C ALA A 17 84.50 37.22 -8.63
N LEU A 18 85.22 36.63 -7.67
CA LEU A 18 84.73 35.47 -6.89
C LEU A 18 83.58 35.85 -5.95
N ALA A 19 83.61 37.04 -5.34
CA ALA A 19 82.53 37.51 -4.48
C ALA A 19 81.23 37.77 -5.26
N LEU A 20 81.34 38.38 -6.46
CA LEU A 20 80.21 38.61 -7.36
C LEU A 20 79.66 37.30 -7.97
N ALA A 21 80.52 36.32 -8.25
CA ALA A 21 80.10 34.99 -8.69
C ALA A 21 79.45 34.17 -7.55
N GLY A 22 79.95 34.28 -6.32
CA GLY A 22 79.42 33.59 -5.14
C GLY A 22 78.05 34.11 -4.67
N SER A 23 77.76 35.41 -4.83
CA SER A 23 76.46 35.99 -4.49
C SER A 23 75.30 35.51 -5.37
N ASN A 24 75.56 35.19 -6.65
CA ASN A 24 74.55 34.61 -7.56
C ASN A 24 74.21 33.14 -7.22
N ILE A 25 75.15 32.41 -6.62
CA ILE A 25 74.93 31.00 -6.22
C ILE A 25 74.01 30.91 -5.00
N ALA A 26 74.17 31.80 -4.01
CA ALA A 26 73.31 31.83 -2.82
C ALA A 26 71.85 32.29 -3.11
N ALA A 27 71.66 33.22 -4.06
CA ALA A 27 70.34 33.66 -4.47
C ALA A 27 69.59 32.61 -5.33
N ALA A 28 70.33 31.81 -6.11
CA ALA A 28 69.76 30.70 -6.86
C ALA A 28 69.21 29.59 -5.94
N ASP A 29 69.91 29.29 -4.84
CA ASP A 29 69.49 28.24 -3.90
C ASP A 29 68.17 28.60 -3.18
N ALA A 30 68.04 29.86 -2.73
CA ALA A 30 66.80 30.37 -2.12
C ALA A 30 65.61 30.36 -3.08
N LEU A 31 65.83 30.71 -4.36
CA LEU A 31 64.79 30.64 -5.39
C LEU A 31 64.37 29.18 -5.67
N THR A 32 65.34 28.27 -5.70
CA THR A 32 65.10 26.84 -5.94
C THR A 32 64.31 26.21 -4.78
N ASP A 33 64.62 26.58 -3.55
CA ASP A 33 63.89 26.09 -2.37
C ASP A 33 62.47 26.67 -2.27
N LEU A 34 62.28 27.92 -2.68
CA LEU A 34 60.95 28.53 -2.77
C LEU A 34 60.08 27.83 -3.82
N GLN A 35 60.64 27.51 -4.99
CA GLN A 35 59.95 26.72 -6.02
C GLN A 35 59.59 25.30 -5.54
N LYS A 36 60.48 24.63 -4.79
CA LYS A 36 60.17 23.31 -4.17
C LYS A 36 59.04 23.43 -3.15
N ALA A 37 59.03 24.50 -2.34
CA ALA A 37 57.99 24.75 -1.35
C ALA A 37 56.64 25.02 -2.02
N GLU A 38 56.60 25.85 -3.06
CA GLU A 38 55.40 26.10 -3.87
C GLU A 38 54.88 24.80 -4.51
N ALA A 39 55.76 24.00 -5.14
CA ALA A 39 55.38 22.72 -5.72
C ALA A 39 54.76 21.77 -4.68
N LYS A 40 55.29 21.76 -3.46
CA LYS A 40 54.73 20.99 -2.33
C LYS A 40 53.35 21.51 -1.92
N ILE A 41 53.18 22.83 -1.83
CA ILE A 41 51.89 23.47 -1.51
C ILE A 41 50.86 23.13 -2.59
N PHE A 42 51.19 23.29 -3.89
CA PHE A 42 50.28 22.92 -4.97
C PHE A 42 49.86 21.45 -4.91
N LYS A 43 50.80 20.53 -4.63
CA LYS A 43 50.49 19.10 -4.46
C LYS A 43 49.55 18.85 -3.27
N GLN A 44 49.76 19.55 -2.15
CA GLN A 44 48.90 19.44 -0.97
C GLN A 44 47.51 20.04 -1.22
N SER A 45 47.44 21.22 -1.85
CA SER A 45 46.19 21.87 -2.26
C SER A 45 45.38 21.00 -3.22
N ALA A 46 46.03 20.39 -4.21
CA ALA A 46 45.38 19.44 -5.12
C ALA A 46 44.81 18.23 -4.38
N LYS A 47 45.53 17.67 -3.40
CA LYS A 47 45.03 16.57 -2.56
C LYS A 47 43.83 17.01 -1.70
N SER A 48 43.88 18.22 -1.14
CA SER A 48 42.77 18.78 -0.39
C SER A 48 41.55 19.00 -1.28
N GLN A 49 41.74 19.52 -2.50
CA GLN A 49 40.67 19.73 -3.46
C GLN A 49 40.04 18.41 -3.91
N ALA A 50 40.83 17.36 -4.12
CA ALA A 50 40.31 16.02 -4.44
C ALA A 50 39.42 15.48 -3.30
N LYS A 51 39.80 15.73 -2.04
CA LYS A 51 38.97 15.36 -0.87
C LYS A 51 37.69 16.19 -0.79
N VAL A 52 37.76 17.50 -1.05
CA VAL A 52 36.58 18.38 -1.11
C VAL A 52 35.62 17.92 -2.20
N ASN A 53 36.12 17.61 -3.40
CA ASN A 53 35.32 17.12 -4.51
C ASN A 53 34.63 15.79 -4.15
N SER A 54 35.35 14.85 -3.53
CA SER A 54 34.78 13.57 -3.11
C SER A 54 33.69 13.73 -2.04
N ILE A 55 33.88 14.60 -1.05
CA ILE A 55 32.85 14.88 -0.03
C ILE A 55 31.64 15.55 -0.69
N TYR A 56 31.86 16.45 -1.64
CA TYR A 56 30.80 17.12 -2.37
C TYR A 56 29.94 16.12 -3.16
N GLU A 57 30.58 15.21 -3.92
CA GLU A 57 29.89 14.13 -4.64
C GLU A 57 29.08 13.25 -3.68
N GLN A 58 29.68 12.78 -2.58
CA GLN A 58 28.97 11.99 -1.56
C GLN A 58 27.78 12.73 -0.94
N THR A 59 27.91 14.04 -0.74
CA THR A 59 26.83 14.87 -0.19
C THR A 59 25.67 14.99 -1.18
N GLN A 60 25.97 15.11 -2.49
CA GLN A 60 24.94 15.13 -3.52
C GLN A 60 24.21 13.79 -3.62
N ASP A 61 24.95 12.69 -3.57
CA ASP A 61 24.36 11.34 -3.61
C ASP A 61 23.44 11.10 -2.41
N LEU A 62 23.92 11.42 -1.20
CA LEU A 62 23.13 11.26 0.03
C LEU A 62 21.89 12.16 0.04
N LEU A 63 21.98 13.38 -0.51
CA LEU A 63 20.83 14.28 -0.63
C LEU A 63 19.78 13.72 -1.61
N ALA A 64 20.22 13.09 -2.70
CA ALA A 64 19.34 12.44 -3.65
C ALA A 64 18.65 11.22 -3.01
N GLU A 65 19.40 10.38 -2.30
CA GLU A 65 18.86 9.23 -1.57
C GLU A 65 17.84 9.68 -0.51
N TYR A 66 18.18 10.68 0.30
CA TYR A 66 17.28 11.25 1.30
C TYR A 66 15.94 11.71 0.69
N ARG A 67 15.99 12.43 -0.44
CA ARG A 67 14.77 12.89 -1.13
C ARG A 67 13.93 11.71 -1.60
N ASN A 68 14.55 10.71 -2.23
CA ASN A 68 13.84 9.51 -2.68
C ASN A 68 13.18 8.76 -1.51
N THR A 69 13.88 8.62 -0.37
CA THR A 69 13.33 7.96 0.82
C THR A 69 12.19 8.75 1.44
N VAL A 70 12.26 10.08 1.47
CA VAL A 70 11.17 10.93 1.95
C VAL A 70 9.93 10.78 1.06
N ASP A 71 10.11 10.82 -0.27
CA ASP A 71 9.02 10.65 -1.23
C ASP A 71 8.38 9.26 -1.09
N GLU A 72 9.19 8.20 -0.93
CA GLU A 72 8.70 6.85 -0.69
C GLU A 72 7.91 6.76 0.63
N ALA A 73 8.40 7.38 1.70
CA ALA A 73 7.71 7.41 2.99
C ALA A 73 6.35 8.13 2.90
N ASP A 74 6.24 9.20 2.11
CA ASP A 74 5.00 9.92 1.88
C ASP A 74 3.99 9.09 1.08
N VAL A 75 4.45 8.37 0.04
CA VAL A 75 3.62 7.42 -0.72
C VAL A 75 3.12 6.30 0.19
N LEU A 76 4.00 5.70 0.98
CA LEU A 76 3.64 4.62 1.90
C LEU A 76 2.66 5.08 2.99
N ARG A 77 2.81 6.31 3.49
CA ARG A 77 1.84 6.90 4.44
C ARG A 77 0.46 7.02 3.81
N GLY A 78 0.37 7.56 2.60
CA GLY A 78 -0.91 7.66 1.88
C GLY A 78 -1.55 6.30 1.61
N TYR A 79 -0.75 5.29 1.29
CA TYR A 79 -1.23 3.91 1.13
C TYR A 79 -1.74 3.32 2.46
N ASN A 80 -1.01 3.53 3.55
CA ASN A 80 -1.43 3.09 4.89
C ASN A 80 -2.77 3.72 5.30
N ASP A 81 -2.94 5.02 5.07
CA ASP A 81 -4.20 5.72 5.34
C ASP A 81 -5.37 5.14 4.52
N HIS A 82 -5.12 4.77 3.26
CA HIS A 82 -6.12 4.11 2.41
C HIS A 82 -6.52 2.73 2.98
N VAL A 83 -5.56 1.91 3.34
CA VAL A 83 -5.81 0.59 3.96
C VAL A 83 -6.56 0.76 5.28
N GLN A 84 -6.21 1.76 6.09
CA GLN A 84 -6.91 2.02 7.35
C GLN A 84 -8.39 2.39 7.14
N ARG A 85 -8.70 3.16 6.10
CA ARG A 85 -10.10 3.44 5.72
C ARG A 85 -10.85 2.16 5.33
N MET A 86 -10.21 1.28 4.56
CA MET A 86 -10.79 -0.02 4.18
C MET A 86 -11.06 -0.90 5.40
N VAL A 87 -10.12 -0.97 6.35
CA VAL A 87 -10.29 -1.73 7.60
C VAL A 87 -11.45 -1.17 8.44
N ASN A 88 -11.60 0.16 8.50
CA ASN A 88 -12.69 0.79 9.24
C ASN A 88 -14.06 0.48 8.60
N ASP A 89 -14.16 0.52 7.26
CA ASP A 89 -15.36 0.12 6.53
C ASP A 89 -15.72 -1.36 6.76
N GLN A 90 -14.73 -2.25 6.67
CA GLN A 90 -14.92 -3.67 6.96
C GLN A 90 -15.41 -3.91 8.39
N LYS A 91 -14.86 -3.21 9.38
CA LYS A 91 -15.34 -3.29 10.78
C LYS A 91 -16.79 -2.83 10.92
N ALA A 92 -17.18 -1.75 10.22
CA ALA A 92 -18.57 -1.30 10.21
C ALA A 92 -19.51 -2.33 9.56
N ASN A 93 -19.07 -2.94 8.46
CA ASN A 93 -19.80 -4.02 7.78
C ASN A 93 -19.97 -5.25 8.68
N VAL A 94 -18.91 -5.68 9.38
CA VAL A 94 -18.98 -6.78 10.35
C VAL A 94 -19.98 -6.47 11.47
N ALA A 95 -19.95 -5.26 12.02
CA ALA A 95 -20.91 -4.86 13.06
C ALA A 95 -22.36 -4.85 12.55
N SER A 96 -22.58 -4.40 11.32
CA SER A 96 -23.90 -4.43 10.66
C SER A 96 -24.40 -5.87 10.46
N LEU A 97 -23.53 -6.76 9.96
CA LEU A 97 -23.85 -8.17 9.77
C LEU A 97 -24.14 -8.87 11.10
N GLN A 98 -23.36 -8.58 12.15
CA GLN A 98 -23.62 -9.14 13.47
C GLN A 98 -25.00 -8.70 14.00
N LYS A 99 -25.36 -7.42 13.84
CA LYS A 99 -26.69 -6.94 14.22
C LYS A 99 -27.81 -7.66 13.44
N GLN A 100 -27.61 -7.93 12.15
CA GLN A 100 -28.57 -8.68 11.33
C GLN A 100 -28.70 -10.13 11.80
N ILE A 101 -27.59 -10.77 12.16
CA ILE A 101 -27.57 -12.12 12.75
C ILE A 101 -28.33 -12.12 14.08
N ASP A 102 -28.06 -11.16 14.97
CA ASP A 102 -28.72 -11.08 16.28
C ASP A 102 -30.23 -10.85 16.15
N SER A 103 -30.66 -10.16 15.08
CA SER A 103 -32.07 -9.88 14.80
C SER A 103 -32.79 -11.04 14.07
N ILE A 104 -32.08 -12.10 13.67
CA ILE A 104 -32.66 -13.17 12.87
C ILE A 104 -33.71 -13.97 13.64
N ASP A 105 -33.54 -14.11 14.95
CA ASP A 105 -34.46 -14.87 15.80
C ASP A 105 -35.77 -14.10 15.99
N GLU A 106 -35.72 -12.77 16.11
CA GLU A 106 -36.91 -11.92 16.14
C GLU A 106 -37.68 -12.01 14.81
N PHE A 107 -36.97 -12.00 13.68
CA PHE A 107 -37.58 -12.20 12.37
C PHE A 107 -38.26 -13.58 12.27
N LYS A 108 -37.58 -14.65 12.70
CA LYS A 108 -38.15 -16.02 12.70
C LYS A 108 -39.41 -16.11 13.58
N GLN A 109 -39.43 -15.45 14.74
CA GLN A 109 -40.59 -15.41 15.62
C GLN A 109 -41.84 -14.83 14.93
N GLY A 110 -41.67 -13.88 14.00
CA GLY A 110 -42.78 -13.34 13.21
C GLY A 110 -43.16 -14.20 12.00
N VAL A 111 -42.17 -14.75 11.30
CA VAL A 111 -42.41 -15.48 10.03
C VAL A 111 -42.95 -16.88 10.24
N VAL A 112 -42.49 -17.63 11.24
CA VAL A 112 -42.96 -19.00 11.47
C VAL A 112 -44.48 -19.07 11.70
N PRO A 113 -45.09 -18.24 12.57
CA PRO A 113 -46.54 -18.21 12.71
C PRO A 113 -47.28 -17.80 11.43
N LEU A 114 -46.68 -16.95 10.60
CA LEU A 114 -47.25 -16.59 9.31
C LEU A 114 -47.26 -17.78 8.36
N MET A 115 -46.19 -18.57 8.30
CA MET A 115 -46.13 -19.77 7.47
C MET A 115 -47.19 -20.81 7.87
N TYR A 116 -47.41 -21.03 9.17
CA TYR A 116 -48.52 -21.88 9.62
C TYR A 116 -49.89 -21.35 9.16
N LYS A 117 -50.14 -20.03 9.29
CA LYS A 117 -51.37 -19.41 8.78
C LYS A 117 -51.52 -19.56 7.27
N MET A 118 -50.43 -19.48 6.52
CA MET A 118 -50.42 -19.68 5.07
C MET A 118 -50.79 -21.14 4.73
N ILE A 119 -50.23 -22.12 5.42
CA ILE A 119 -50.59 -23.54 5.24
C ILE A 119 -52.07 -23.77 5.56
N ASP A 120 -52.58 -23.22 6.67
CA ASP A 120 -54.00 -23.33 7.05
C ASP A 120 -54.93 -22.67 6.01
N THR A 121 -54.49 -21.53 5.45
CA THR A 121 -55.22 -20.84 4.38
C THR A 121 -55.23 -21.68 3.10
N LEU A 122 -54.11 -22.33 2.76
CA LEU A 122 -54.00 -23.22 1.61
C LEU A 122 -54.96 -24.41 1.75
N GLU A 123 -55.01 -25.02 2.93
CA GLU A 123 -55.95 -26.11 3.22
C GLU A 123 -57.42 -25.67 3.10
N THR A 124 -57.72 -24.47 3.60
CA THR A 124 -59.07 -23.88 3.50
C THR A 124 -59.43 -23.61 2.03
N PHE A 125 -58.50 -23.10 1.25
CA PHE A 125 -58.69 -22.87 -0.19
C PHE A 125 -58.99 -24.18 -0.92
N ILE A 126 -58.20 -25.23 -0.69
CA ILE A 126 -58.41 -26.57 -1.28
C ILE A 126 -59.81 -27.12 -0.94
N LYS A 127 -60.31 -26.90 0.28
CA LYS A 127 -61.64 -27.37 0.72
C LYS A 127 -62.80 -26.62 0.06
N LEU A 128 -62.62 -25.33 -0.23
CA LEU A 128 -63.66 -24.47 -0.80
C LEU A 128 -63.66 -24.45 -2.34
N ASP A 129 -62.55 -24.88 -2.93
CA ASP A 129 -62.32 -24.91 -4.38
C ASP A 129 -62.90 -26.18 -5.03
N VAL A 130 -62.88 -26.23 -6.37
CA VAL A 130 -63.39 -27.35 -7.17
C VAL A 130 -62.61 -28.64 -6.82
N PRO A 131 -63.29 -29.79 -6.61
CA PRO A 131 -62.66 -31.02 -6.13
C PRO A 131 -61.80 -31.71 -7.21
N MET A 132 -60.58 -31.19 -7.40
CA MET A 132 -59.59 -31.71 -8.35
C MET A 132 -58.33 -32.16 -7.61
N ASN A 133 -57.84 -33.36 -7.91
CA ASN A 133 -56.61 -33.94 -7.35
C ASN A 133 -56.48 -33.79 -5.82
N ILE A 134 -57.61 -33.83 -5.09
CA ILE A 134 -57.69 -33.47 -3.67
C ILE A 134 -56.72 -34.28 -2.82
N ASP A 135 -56.56 -35.58 -3.09
CA ASP A 135 -55.60 -36.42 -2.37
C ASP A 135 -54.17 -35.91 -2.48
N ARG A 136 -53.73 -35.49 -3.68
CA ARG A 136 -52.38 -34.94 -3.90
C ARG A 136 -52.23 -33.55 -3.28
N ARG A 137 -53.27 -32.73 -3.30
CA ARG A 137 -53.26 -31.38 -2.71
C ARG A 137 -53.17 -31.45 -1.19
N ASN A 138 -53.99 -32.31 -0.57
CA ASN A 138 -53.96 -32.55 0.88
C ASN A 138 -52.64 -33.20 1.31
N ALA A 139 -52.10 -34.15 0.55
CA ALA A 139 -50.79 -34.74 0.86
C ALA A 139 -49.65 -33.70 0.87
N ARG A 140 -49.72 -32.68 0.00
CA ARG A 140 -48.75 -31.56 0.00
C ARG A 140 -48.90 -30.70 1.24
N VAL A 141 -50.12 -30.34 1.64
CA VAL A 141 -50.37 -29.59 2.89
C VAL A 141 -49.81 -30.36 4.09
N GLU A 142 -50.06 -31.66 4.18
CA GLU A 142 -49.57 -32.49 5.28
C GLU A 142 -48.03 -32.59 5.30
N ASN A 143 -47.41 -32.72 4.13
CA ASN A 143 -45.95 -32.68 4.01
C ASN A 143 -45.38 -31.33 4.47
N LEU A 144 -46.00 -30.21 4.09
CA LEU A 144 -45.58 -28.89 4.58
C LEU A 144 -45.65 -28.79 6.11
N ARG A 145 -46.71 -29.33 6.74
CA ARG A 145 -46.78 -29.39 8.22
C ARG A 145 -45.64 -30.22 8.82
N THR A 146 -45.34 -31.37 8.21
CA THR A 146 -44.21 -32.22 8.63
C THR A 146 -42.87 -31.49 8.52
N VAL A 147 -42.65 -30.78 7.40
CA VAL A 147 -41.43 -30.00 7.14
C VAL A 147 -41.28 -28.81 8.08
N MET A 148 -42.39 -28.18 8.48
CA MET A 148 -42.39 -27.08 9.46
C MET A 148 -41.90 -27.53 10.84
N ASP A 149 -42.16 -28.79 11.21
CA ASP A 149 -41.76 -29.38 12.48
C ASP A 149 -40.38 -30.08 12.42
N ASP A 150 -39.80 -30.24 11.22
CA ASP A 150 -38.49 -30.86 11.02
C ASP A 150 -37.34 -29.88 11.36
N SER A 151 -36.61 -30.19 12.43
CA SER A 151 -35.43 -29.42 12.87
C SER A 151 -34.27 -29.42 11.88
N ASN A 152 -34.22 -30.37 10.93
CA ASN A 152 -33.17 -30.45 9.92
C ASN A 152 -33.41 -29.49 8.75
N VAL A 153 -34.61 -28.91 8.63
CA VAL A 153 -34.95 -27.99 7.55
C VAL A 153 -34.84 -26.55 8.06
N THR A 154 -34.08 -25.73 7.34
CA THR A 154 -33.92 -24.31 7.71
C THR A 154 -35.22 -23.54 7.50
N THR A 155 -35.47 -22.51 8.32
CA THR A 155 -36.65 -21.65 8.16
C THR A 155 -36.77 -21.03 6.76
N SER A 156 -35.63 -20.75 6.12
CA SER A 156 -35.60 -20.25 4.73
C SER A 156 -36.12 -21.28 3.73
N GLU A 157 -35.78 -22.55 3.94
CA GLU A 157 -36.25 -23.65 3.08
C GLU A 157 -37.72 -23.97 3.33
N GLN A 158 -38.16 -23.95 4.59
CA GLN A 158 -39.58 -24.04 4.94
C GLN A 158 -40.39 -22.95 4.22
N PHE A 159 -39.93 -21.70 4.25
CA PHE A 159 -40.57 -20.57 3.56
C PHE A 159 -40.61 -20.78 2.05
N ARG A 160 -39.51 -21.24 1.44
CA ARG A 160 -39.43 -21.56 0.01
C ARG A 160 -40.50 -22.58 -0.39
N LEU A 161 -40.62 -23.67 0.37
CA LEU A 161 -41.58 -24.75 0.10
C LEU A 161 -43.03 -24.30 0.26
N VAL A 162 -43.32 -23.45 1.25
CA VAL A 162 -44.66 -22.85 1.40
C VAL A 162 -45.00 -21.98 0.19
N LEU A 163 -44.09 -21.13 -0.29
CA LEU A 163 -44.31 -20.33 -1.49
C LEU A 163 -44.47 -21.18 -2.74
N GLU A 164 -43.62 -22.20 -2.92
CA GLU A 164 -43.73 -23.15 -4.04
C GLU A 164 -45.10 -23.84 -4.06
N ALA A 165 -45.63 -24.21 -2.89
CA ALA A 165 -46.98 -24.78 -2.81
C ALA A 165 -48.07 -23.79 -3.25
N TYR A 166 -47.94 -22.50 -2.92
CA TYR A 166 -48.84 -21.46 -3.41
C TYR A 166 -48.74 -21.26 -4.92
N GLU A 167 -47.53 -21.29 -5.49
CA GLU A 167 -47.32 -21.20 -6.94
C GLU A 167 -47.96 -22.40 -7.67
N ILE A 168 -47.80 -23.60 -7.11
CA ILE A 168 -48.45 -24.81 -7.64
C ILE A 168 -49.98 -24.68 -7.59
N GLU A 169 -50.55 -24.20 -6.48
CA GLU A 169 -52.00 -24.00 -6.36
C GLU A 169 -52.53 -22.95 -7.34
N ALA A 170 -51.82 -21.83 -7.50
CA ALA A 170 -52.16 -20.82 -8.49
C ALA A 170 -52.09 -21.36 -9.92
N GLY A 171 -51.15 -22.28 -10.20
CA GLY A 171 -51.02 -22.95 -11.49
C GLY A 171 -52.22 -23.84 -11.86
N TYR A 172 -52.95 -24.40 -10.90
CA TYR A 172 -54.19 -25.13 -11.23
C TYR A 172 -55.24 -24.19 -11.82
N GLY A 173 -55.38 -22.97 -11.31
CA GLY A 173 -56.34 -21.99 -11.82
C GLY A 173 -56.06 -21.58 -13.28
N THR A 174 -54.80 -21.50 -13.69
CA THR A 174 -54.42 -21.07 -15.05
C THR A 174 -54.52 -22.19 -16.10
N ILE A 175 -54.32 -23.46 -15.71
CA ILE A 175 -54.44 -24.61 -16.62
C ILE A 175 -55.91 -24.83 -17.05
N PHE A 176 -56.88 -24.57 -16.17
CA PHE A 176 -58.31 -24.72 -16.51
C PHE A 176 -58.82 -23.61 -17.44
N ASP A 177 -58.27 -22.40 -17.39
CA ASP A 177 -58.65 -21.27 -18.26
C ASP A 177 -58.27 -21.53 -19.73
N ALA A 178 -57.14 -22.22 -19.98
CA ALA A 178 -56.68 -22.59 -21.32
C ALA A 178 -57.46 -23.75 -21.97
N TYR A 179 -58.21 -24.53 -21.20
CA TYR A 179 -58.97 -25.69 -21.69
C TYR A 179 -60.45 -25.38 -21.98
N GLN A 180 -60.94 -24.19 -21.60
CA GLN A 180 -62.31 -23.73 -21.88
C GLN A 180 -62.42 -22.86 -23.15
N GLY A 181 -61.34 -22.74 -23.95
CA GLY A 181 -61.30 -22.01 -25.23
C GLY A 181 -61.39 -22.92 -26.45
#